data_AF-A0A2I8VG27-F1
#
_entry.id   AF-A0A2I8VG27-F1
#
_cell.length_a   1.000
_cell.length_b   1.000
_cell.length_c   1.000
_cell.angle_alpha   90.00
_cell.angle_beta   90.00
_cell.angle_gamma   90.00
#
_symmetry.space_group_name_H-M   'P 1'
#
loop_
_entity.id
_entity.type
_entity.pdbx_description
1 polymer ?
#
loop_
_entity_poly.entity_id
_entity_poly.type
_entity_poly.pdbx_seq_one_letter_code
_entity_poly.pdbx_strand_id
1 'polypeptide(L)'
;MPTPTGTTQEVGVERVVDGDTIKVRFPEAGDAESDVVDLRILALDTEESRGGSGKPKTPWGVAAKEHATEFVPSGSTVTLEFPGTESLAECLRRYRDNYGRLLVYVYVDGEDFQEHMIREGYSPYFTKYGYAAVQVNHERYREAEREAQANDRGVWNQFAVNGAEMRDYHGLSAWWALRAEAVERYRAAATEGDVFDSRLDYDALRERAGSEATVFTEIAEVERVGAAHAVASNGSREQRFKLFLPDALETESGQRVLSLLRQRYVAESDGTTVQRPTRSYAFVTGPVKRYPPRDGEPEIDVTSIEQVTDVAPHVAE
;
A
#
# COMPACT_ATOMS: atom_id res chain seq x y z
N MET A 1 10.27 11.25 22.47
CA MET A 1 10.33 10.67 21.12
C MET A 1 10.05 9.18 21.24
N PRO A 2 9.14 8.62 20.45
CA PRO A 2 8.97 7.18 20.40
C PRO A 2 10.26 6.55 19.84
N THR A 3 10.62 5.40 20.40
CA THR A 3 11.74 4.61 19.90
C THR A 3 11.24 3.77 18.72
N PRO A 4 11.93 3.78 17.57
CA PRO A 4 11.65 2.83 16.49
C PRO A 4 11.59 1.40 17.02
N THR A 5 10.60 0.65 16.58
CA THR A 5 10.39 -0.74 17.00
C THR A 5 10.67 -1.73 15.87
N GLY A 6 10.62 -1.28 14.63
CA GLY A 6 11.03 -2.05 13.45
C GLY A 6 12.53 -1.98 13.18
N THR A 7 12.95 -2.68 12.13
CA THR A 7 14.33 -2.64 11.65
C THR A 7 14.64 -1.25 11.08
N THR A 8 15.75 -0.66 11.52
CA THR A 8 16.16 0.70 11.14
C THR A 8 17.41 0.74 10.29
N GLN A 9 17.53 1.74 9.41
CA GLN A 9 18.74 2.02 8.63
C GLN A 9 18.90 3.52 8.41
N GLU A 10 20.09 4.05 8.69
CA GLU A 10 20.44 5.42 8.30
C GLU A 10 20.83 5.49 6.82
N VAL A 11 20.30 6.48 6.11
CA VAL A 11 20.55 6.68 4.67
C VAL A 11 20.81 8.16 4.37
N GLY A 12 21.58 8.41 3.31
CA GLY A 12 21.79 9.77 2.80
C GLY A 12 20.65 10.21 1.89
N VAL A 13 20.16 11.43 2.04
CA VAL A 13 19.10 12.00 1.21
C VAL A 13 19.72 12.53 -0.08
N GLU A 14 19.29 11.99 -1.23
CA GLU A 14 19.70 12.53 -2.53
C GLU A 14 18.82 13.75 -2.86
N ARG A 15 17.50 13.60 -2.81
CA ARG A 15 16.53 14.68 -3.03
C ARG A 15 15.10 14.27 -2.66
N VAL A 16 14.27 15.27 -2.39
CA VAL A 16 12.81 15.10 -2.31
C VAL A 16 12.20 15.04 -3.71
N VAL A 17 11.41 14.01 -4.00
CA VAL A 17 10.70 13.85 -5.28
C VAL A 17 9.35 14.57 -5.21
N ASP A 18 8.60 14.27 -4.15
CA ASP A 18 7.30 14.84 -3.79
C ASP A 18 7.13 14.83 -2.25
N GLY A 19 6.05 15.40 -1.71
CA GLY A 19 5.82 15.54 -0.25
C GLY A 19 5.83 14.21 0.53
N ASP A 20 5.56 13.09 -0.14
CA ASP A 20 5.51 11.74 0.45
C ASP A 20 6.51 10.75 -0.19
N THR A 21 7.43 11.26 -1.02
CA THR A 21 8.37 10.47 -1.81
C THR A 21 9.76 11.09 -1.80
N ILE A 22 10.74 10.38 -1.24
CA ILE A 22 12.14 10.82 -1.11
C ILE A 22 13.06 9.84 -1.82
N LYS A 23 14.06 10.35 -2.52
CA LYS A 23 15.12 9.55 -3.13
C LYS A 23 16.35 9.55 -2.22
N VAL A 24 16.84 8.36 -1.88
CA VAL A 24 17.93 8.17 -0.91
C VAL A 24 19.04 7.28 -1.44
N ARG A 25 20.20 7.33 -0.79
CA ARG A 25 21.38 6.52 -1.04
C ARG A 25 21.75 5.74 0.22
N PHE A 26 21.90 4.43 0.07
CA PHE A 26 22.35 3.56 1.16
C PHE A 26 23.87 3.65 1.32
N PRO A 27 24.40 3.61 2.56
CA PRO A 27 25.83 3.73 2.84
C PRO A 27 26.67 2.54 2.35
N GLU A 28 26.07 1.34 2.26
CA GLU A 28 26.68 0.13 1.70
C GLU A 28 25.63 -0.64 0.91
N ALA A 29 25.46 -0.31 -0.37
CA ALA A 29 24.80 -1.22 -1.29
C ALA A 29 25.81 -2.33 -1.64
N GLY A 30 25.69 -3.50 -1.03
CA GLY A 30 26.19 -4.72 -1.66
C GLY A 30 25.47 -4.97 -2.99
N ASP A 31 25.55 -6.17 -3.56
CA ASP A 31 24.86 -6.53 -4.80
C ASP A 31 23.30 -6.47 -4.74
N ALA A 32 22.72 -6.03 -3.61
CA ALA A 32 21.30 -6.23 -3.27
C ALA A 32 20.37 -5.05 -3.58
N GLU A 33 20.87 -3.82 -3.73
CA GLU A 33 20.02 -2.65 -4.00
C GLU A 33 20.78 -1.63 -4.86
N SER A 34 20.12 -0.90 -5.76
CA SER A 34 20.80 0.18 -6.48
C SER A 34 21.31 1.23 -5.51
N ASP A 35 22.45 1.87 -5.81
CA ASP A 35 23.01 2.98 -5.02
C ASP A 35 21.98 4.07 -4.67
N VAL A 36 20.90 4.22 -5.46
CA VAL A 36 19.88 5.24 -5.26
C VAL A 36 18.46 4.67 -5.41
N VAL A 37 17.65 4.77 -4.35
CA VAL A 37 16.30 4.17 -4.26
C VAL A 37 15.25 5.22 -3.98
N ASP A 38 14.03 5.02 -4.49
CA ASP A 38 12.86 5.82 -4.15
C ASP A 38 12.11 5.23 -2.96
N LEU A 39 11.83 6.06 -1.96
CA LEU A 39 11.03 5.73 -0.79
C LEU A 39 9.59 6.19 -1.00
N ARG A 40 8.62 5.34 -0.67
CA ARG A 40 7.22 5.72 -0.47
C ARG A 40 6.97 5.80 1.03
N ILE A 41 6.82 7.01 1.54
CA ILE A 41 6.66 7.26 2.96
C ILE A 41 5.28 6.77 3.41
N LEU A 42 5.26 5.87 4.39
CA LEU A 42 4.03 5.32 4.97
C LEU A 42 3.23 6.39 5.71
N ALA A 43 1.93 6.15 5.89
CA ALA A 43 0.99 7.05 6.57
C ALA A 43 0.73 8.43 5.91
N LEU A 44 1.37 8.73 4.77
CA LEU A 44 1.17 9.98 4.02
C LEU A 44 0.56 9.76 2.63
N ASP A 45 -0.33 10.65 2.20
CA ASP A 45 -0.81 10.83 0.82
C ASP A 45 -0.93 12.33 0.55
N THR A 46 0.21 12.99 0.36
CA THR A 46 0.24 14.41 0.01
C THR A 46 -0.39 14.62 -1.37
N GLU A 47 -0.85 15.84 -1.63
CA GLU A 47 -1.21 16.21 -3.00
C GLU A 47 0.02 16.28 -3.89
N GLU A 48 -0.16 16.12 -5.20
CA GLU A 48 0.97 15.98 -6.11
C GLU A 48 1.55 17.35 -6.49
N SER A 49 2.88 17.48 -6.38
CA SER A 49 3.62 18.65 -6.84
C SER A 49 3.72 18.76 -8.37
N ARG A 50 3.40 17.67 -9.08
CA ARG A 50 3.43 17.54 -10.54
C ARG A 50 2.17 16.86 -11.04
N GLY A 51 1.67 17.28 -12.20
CA GLY A 51 0.51 16.63 -12.82
C GLY A 51 0.94 15.27 -13.39
N GLY A 52 0.12 14.24 -13.18
CA GLY A 52 0.44 12.87 -13.55
C GLY A 52 -0.78 11.97 -13.74
N SER A 53 -0.55 10.66 -13.82
CA SER A 53 -1.51 9.62 -14.23
C SER A 53 -2.62 9.33 -13.19
N GLY A 54 -3.40 10.34 -12.80
CA GLY A 54 -4.61 10.19 -11.99
C GLY A 54 -4.91 11.41 -11.11
N LYS A 55 -3.90 11.96 -10.43
CA LYS A 55 -4.08 13.11 -9.54
C LYS A 55 -3.68 14.44 -10.22
N PRO A 56 -4.44 15.52 -10.00
CA PRO A 56 -4.07 16.85 -10.47
C PRO A 56 -2.85 17.37 -9.70
N LYS A 57 -2.09 18.25 -10.37
CA LYS A 57 -1.13 19.11 -9.67
C LYS A 57 -1.91 20.13 -8.86
N THR A 58 -1.56 20.32 -7.60
CA THR A 58 -2.18 21.37 -6.77
C THR A 58 -1.15 22.34 -6.20
N PRO A 59 -1.53 23.58 -5.84
CA PRO A 59 -0.66 24.49 -5.12
C PRO A 59 -0.18 23.91 -3.78
N TRP A 60 -1.06 23.23 -3.03
CA TRP A 60 -0.69 22.62 -1.75
C TRP A 60 0.23 21.41 -1.91
N GLY A 61 0.15 20.68 -3.03
CA GLY A 61 1.13 19.64 -3.38
C GLY A 61 2.53 20.20 -3.65
N VAL A 62 2.62 21.38 -4.28
CA VAL A 62 3.91 22.11 -4.42
C VAL A 62 4.43 22.52 -3.04
N ALA A 63 3.58 23.09 -2.19
CA ALA A 63 3.95 23.50 -0.83
C ALA A 63 4.37 22.30 0.04
N ALA A 64 3.71 21.15 -0.08
CA ALA A 64 4.08 19.93 0.63
C ALA A 64 5.47 19.44 0.25
N LYS A 65 5.82 19.46 -1.04
CA LYS A 65 7.16 19.12 -1.51
C LYS A 65 8.22 20.14 -1.04
N GLU A 66 7.90 21.44 -1.07
CA GLU A 66 8.80 22.49 -0.60
C GLU A 66 9.09 22.31 0.90
N HIS A 67 8.03 22.14 1.71
CA HIS A 67 8.16 21.86 3.14
C HIS A 67 8.94 20.58 3.42
N ALA A 68 8.68 19.49 2.70
CA ALA A 68 9.45 18.26 2.81
C ALA A 68 10.94 18.46 2.45
N THR A 69 11.25 19.34 1.49
CA THR A 69 12.64 19.67 1.11
C THR A 69 13.35 20.47 2.19
N GLU A 70 12.64 21.36 2.88
CA GLU A 70 13.17 22.12 4.01
C GLU A 70 13.39 21.22 5.23
N PHE A 71 12.44 20.32 5.51
CA PHE A 71 12.51 19.38 6.62
C PHE A 71 13.54 18.26 6.39
N VAL A 72 13.73 17.85 5.13
CA VAL A 72 14.67 16.78 4.72
C VAL A 72 15.62 17.27 3.62
N PRO A 73 16.62 18.13 3.95
CA PRO A 73 17.50 18.71 2.95
C PRO A 73 18.32 17.65 2.19
N SER A 74 18.60 17.91 0.91
CA SER A 74 19.55 17.09 0.14
C SER A 74 20.93 17.07 0.84
N GLY A 75 21.54 15.89 0.92
CA GLY A 75 22.79 15.64 1.62
C GLY A 75 22.67 15.43 3.14
N SER A 76 21.47 15.58 3.71
CA SER A 76 21.21 15.19 5.11
C SER A 76 21.13 13.67 5.26
N THR A 77 21.14 13.21 6.51
CA THR A 77 20.92 11.80 6.87
C THR A 77 19.56 11.66 7.53
N VAL A 78 18.83 10.62 7.18
CA VAL A 78 17.56 10.24 7.83
C VAL A 78 17.61 8.80 8.29
N THR A 79 16.84 8.49 9.34
CA THR A 79 16.62 7.11 9.78
C THR A 79 15.36 6.57 9.13
N LEU A 80 15.51 5.48 8.38
CA LEU A 80 14.37 4.70 7.89
C LEU A 80 13.97 3.69 8.96
N GLU A 81 12.68 3.46 9.15
CA GLU A 81 12.13 2.35 9.92
C GLU A 81 11.21 1.53 9.02
N PHE A 82 11.48 0.23 8.89
CA PHE A 82 10.60 -0.69 8.21
C PHE A 82 9.44 -1.12 9.13
N PRO A 83 8.26 -1.49 8.58
CA PRO A 83 7.11 -1.91 9.39
C PRO A 83 7.33 -3.15 10.26
N GLY A 84 8.34 -3.97 9.96
CA GLY A 84 8.63 -5.20 10.71
C GLY A 84 10.06 -5.26 11.24
N THR A 85 10.36 -6.36 11.91
CA THR A 85 11.61 -6.59 12.66
C THR A 85 12.53 -7.61 11.99
N GLU A 86 12.22 -7.99 10.74
CA GLU A 86 13.04 -8.90 9.96
C GLU A 86 14.42 -8.28 9.65
N SER A 87 15.38 -9.08 9.17
CA SER A 87 16.69 -8.55 8.83
C SER A 87 16.60 -7.45 7.75
N LEU A 88 17.55 -6.52 7.70
CA LEU A 88 17.54 -5.44 6.69
C LEU A 88 17.42 -6.00 5.26
N ALA A 89 18.12 -7.09 4.95
CA ALA A 89 18.06 -7.74 3.64
C ALA A 89 16.68 -8.33 3.31
N GLU A 90 15.93 -8.78 4.31
CA GLU A 90 14.54 -9.21 4.13
C GLU A 90 13.62 -8.01 3.97
N CYS A 91 13.77 -6.99 4.81
CA CYS A 91 12.99 -5.76 4.74
C CYS A 91 13.08 -5.09 3.35
N LEU A 92 14.29 -5.01 2.78
CA LEU A 92 14.53 -4.45 1.45
C LEU A 92 13.79 -5.20 0.34
N ARG A 93 13.54 -6.51 0.48
CA ARG A 93 12.74 -7.28 -0.49
C ARG A 93 11.25 -7.22 -0.20
N ARG A 94 10.88 -7.32 1.09
CA ARG A 94 9.51 -7.49 1.59
C ARG A 94 8.66 -6.23 1.44
N TYR A 95 9.20 -5.08 1.84
CA TYR A 95 8.42 -3.84 1.98
C TYR A 95 8.51 -2.97 0.73
N ARG A 96 7.85 -3.41 -0.36
CA ARG A 96 7.77 -2.65 -1.61
C ARG A 96 6.34 -2.29 -1.98
N ASP A 97 6.20 -1.11 -2.59
CA ASP A 97 4.94 -0.70 -3.20
C ASP A 97 4.76 -1.31 -4.60
N ASN A 98 3.64 -1.00 -5.24
CA ASN A 98 3.31 -1.55 -6.56
C ASN A 98 4.28 -1.13 -7.67
N TYR A 99 5.15 -0.15 -7.43
CA TYR A 99 6.14 0.36 -8.36
C TYR A 99 7.58 0.04 -7.94
N GLY A 100 7.77 -0.75 -6.88
CA GLY A 100 9.08 -1.17 -6.37
C GLY A 100 9.74 -0.18 -5.40
N ARG A 101 9.05 0.91 -5.00
CA ARG A 101 9.55 1.85 -3.99
C ARG A 101 9.54 1.21 -2.61
N LEU A 102 10.54 1.51 -1.78
CA LEU A 102 10.58 1.01 -0.41
C LEU A 102 9.52 1.69 0.46
N LEU A 103 8.75 0.88 1.19
CA LEU A 103 7.73 1.33 2.13
C LEU A 103 8.32 1.48 3.53
N VAL A 104 8.47 2.71 3.99
CA VAL A 104 9.17 3.03 5.24
C VAL A 104 8.53 4.17 6.02
N TYR A 105 8.74 4.16 7.33
CA TYR A 105 8.66 5.37 8.16
C TYR A 105 10.01 6.10 8.11
N VAL A 106 10.01 7.41 8.39
CA VAL A 106 11.16 8.30 8.20
C VAL A 106 11.27 9.19 9.41
N TYR A 107 12.45 9.18 10.03
CA TYR A 107 12.77 10.03 11.15
C TYR A 107 13.95 10.94 10.81
N VAL A 108 13.83 12.21 11.18
CA VAL A 108 14.84 13.25 10.94
C VAL A 108 15.26 13.81 12.28
N ASP A 109 16.53 13.62 12.67
CA ASP A 109 17.01 13.99 14.01
C ASP A 109 16.14 13.46 15.16
N GLY A 110 15.52 12.29 14.94
CA GLY A 110 14.60 11.63 15.87
C GLY A 110 13.15 12.08 15.77
N GLU A 111 12.83 13.12 14.98
CA GLU A 111 11.46 13.60 14.72
C GLU A 111 10.74 12.73 13.70
N ASP A 112 9.46 12.43 13.97
CA ASP A 112 8.59 11.62 13.13
C ASP A 112 8.04 12.47 11.98
N PHE A 113 8.57 12.27 10.78
CA PHE A 113 8.22 13.07 9.61
C PHE A 113 6.73 12.96 9.25
N GLN A 114 6.15 11.76 9.42
CA GLN A 114 4.74 11.51 9.13
C GLN A 114 3.84 12.33 10.04
N GLU A 115 4.09 12.25 11.35
CA GLU A 115 3.31 12.98 12.34
C GLU A 115 3.36 14.48 12.08
N HIS A 116 4.54 15.00 11.75
CA HIS A 116 4.74 16.41 11.40
C HIS A 116 3.89 16.82 10.18
N MET A 117 4.02 16.09 9.07
CA MET A 117 3.29 16.38 7.84
C MET A 117 1.77 16.28 8.01
N ILE A 118 1.29 15.34 8.83
CA ILE A 118 -0.14 15.19 9.14
C ILE A 118 -0.63 16.36 10.00
N ARG A 119 0.10 16.71 11.07
CA ARG A 119 -0.25 17.79 12.00
C ARG A 119 -0.30 19.16 11.33
N GLU A 120 0.60 19.40 10.39
CA GLU A 120 0.64 20.65 9.62
C GLU A 120 -0.36 20.68 8.45
N GLY A 121 -1.10 19.59 8.22
CA GLY A 121 -2.14 19.52 7.20
C GLY A 121 -1.62 19.39 5.77
N TYR A 122 -0.38 18.91 5.58
CA TYR A 122 0.15 18.59 4.25
C TYR A 122 -0.39 17.24 3.72
N SER A 123 -0.83 16.37 4.61
CA SER A 123 -1.40 15.07 4.30
C SER A 123 -2.51 14.72 5.29
N PRO A 124 -3.60 14.06 4.85
CA PRO A 124 -4.41 13.27 5.77
C PRO A 124 -3.61 12.09 6.33
N TYR A 125 -4.11 11.44 7.38
CA TYR A 125 -3.55 10.18 7.83
C TYR A 125 -3.93 9.05 6.87
N PHE A 126 -2.98 8.67 6.01
CA PHE A 126 -3.21 7.73 4.93
C PHE A 126 -3.14 6.27 5.38
N THR A 127 -4.30 5.61 5.46
CA THR A 127 -4.46 4.25 6.00
C THR A 127 -4.85 3.20 4.95
N LYS A 128 -4.77 3.52 3.65
CA LYS A 128 -5.22 2.64 2.55
C LYS A 128 -4.62 1.23 2.56
N TYR A 129 -3.41 1.08 3.12
CA TYR A 129 -2.64 -0.16 3.18
C TYR A 129 -2.50 -0.71 4.61
N GLY A 130 -3.38 -0.32 5.53
CA GLY A 130 -3.35 -0.71 6.94
C GLY A 130 -3.04 0.46 7.87
N TYR A 131 -3.29 0.26 9.16
CA TYR A 131 -2.86 1.21 10.18
C TYR A 131 -1.35 1.15 10.40
N ALA A 132 -0.82 2.17 11.07
CA ALA A 132 0.58 2.21 11.45
C ALA A 132 0.92 0.93 12.23
N ALA A 133 2.07 0.33 11.93
CA ALA A 133 2.44 -0.99 12.47
C ALA A 133 2.51 -1.00 14.00
N VAL A 134 2.86 0.16 14.58
CA VAL A 134 2.90 0.37 16.02
C VAL A 134 1.64 1.13 16.46
N GLN A 135 0.90 0.56 17.41
CA GLN A 135 -0.35 1.14 17.93
C GLN A 135 -0.19 2.59 18.42
N VAL A 136 0.91 2.91 19.12
CA VAL A 136 1.15 4.27 19.60
C VAL A 136 1.33 5.28 18.45
N ASN A 137 1.90 4.85 17.31
CA ASN A 137 2.02 5.72 16.13
C ASN A 137 0.66 5.90 15.46
N HIS A 138 -0.18 4.86 15.42
CA HIS A 138 -1.56 4.99 14.93
C HIS A 138 -2.35 6.05 15.72
N GLU A 139 -2.25 6.03 17.05
CA GLU A 139 -2.90 7.00 17.92
C GLU A 139 -2.36 8.42 17.72
N ARG A 140 -1.03 8.57 17.63
CA ARG A 140 -0.38 9.87 17.36
C ARG A 140 -0.79 10.46 16.02
N TYR A 141 -0.82 9.67 14.96
CA TYR A 141 -1.22 10.14 13.63
C TYR A 141 -2.69 10.54 13.57
N ARG A 142 -3.57 9.80 14.26
CA ARG A 142 -4.99 10.19 14.41
C ARG A 142 -5.15 11.49 15.17
N GLU A 143 -4.37 11.69 16.23
CA GLU A 143 -4.41 12.92 17.01
C GLU A 143 -3.88 14.11 16.21
N ALA A 144 -2.75 13.94 15.51
CA ALA A 144 -2.21 14.93 14.59
C ALA A 144 -3.23 15.33 13.51
N GLU A 145 -3.93 14.36 12.93
CA GLU A 145 -4.98 14.64 11.94
C GLU A 145 -6.16 15.41 12.55
N ARG A 146 -6.59 15.01 13.76
CA ARG A 146 -7.66 15.69 14.51
C ARG A 146 -7.29 17.14 14.80
N GLU A 147 -6.05 17.40 15.21
CA GLU A 147 -5.53 18.75 15.43
C GLU A 147 -5.53 19.57 14.13
N ALA A 148 -5.08 18.98 13.02
CA ALA A 148 -5.05 19.64 11.71
C ALA A 148 -6.46 20.01 11.23
N GLN A 149 -7.43 19.11 11.40
CA GLN A 149 -8.85 19.33 11.12
C GLN A 149 -9.44 20.44 11.99
N ALA A 150 -9.20 20.41 13.29
CA ALA A 150 -9.74 21.40 14.22
C ALA A 150 -9.23 22.83 13.97
N ASN A 151 -8.09 22.96 13.29
CA ASN A 151 -7.46 24.24 12.95
C ASN A 151 -7.57 24.60 11.46
N ASP A 152 -8.39 23.88 10.68
CA ASP A 152 -8.58 24.13 9.24
C ASP A 152 -7.26 24.23 8.45
N ARG A 153 -6.28 23.36 8.77
CA ARG A 153 -4.95 23.40 8.15
C ARG A 153 -4.92 22.68 6.80
N GLY A 154 -4.34 23.33 5.79
CA GLY A 154 -3.95 22.70 4.54
C GLY A 154 -5.07 21.94 3.83
N VAL A 155 -4.92 20.61 3.71
CA VAL A 155 -5.91 19.71 3.08
C VAL A 155 -7.29 19.72 3.74
N TRP A 156 -7.42 20.29 4.95
CA TRP A 156 -8.71 20.48 5.63
C TRP A 156 -9.38 21.81 5.29
N ASN A 157 -8.65 22.74 4.65
CA ASN A 157 -9.17 23.98 4.08
C ASN A 157 -8.69 24.13 2.63
N GLN A 158 -9.03 23.12 1.81
CA GLN A 158 -8.56 23.02 0.41
C GLN A 158 -8.89 24.26 -0.41
N PHE A 159 -10.03 24.91 -0.17
CA PHE A 159 -10.36 26.13 -0.92
C PHE A 159 -9.34 27.25 -0.66
N ALA A 160 -8.88 27.42 0.57
CA ALA A 160 -7.88 28.44 0.90
C ALA A 160 -6.50 28.14 0.29
N VAL A 161 -6.12 26.86 0.19
CA VAL A 161 -4.77 26.46 -0.25
C VAL A 161 -4.68 26.09 -1.73
N ASN A 162 -5.75 25.57 -2.33
CA ASN A 162 -5.79 25.07 -3.71
C ASN A 162 -6.80 25.79 -4.62
N GLY A 163 -7.74 26.56 -4.06
CA GLY A 163 -8.82 27.14 -4.85
C GLY A 163 -9.80 26.06 -5.35
N ALA A 164 -9.89 25.87 -6.67
CA ALA A 164 -10.89 24.98 -7.28
C ALA A 164 -10.45 23.50 -7.39
N GLU A 165 -9.15 23.22 -7.28
CA GLU A 165 -8.62 21.85 -7.33
C GLU A 165 -8.78 21.21 -5.94
N MET A 166 -9.72 20.29 -5.79
CA MET A 166 -10.01 19.65 -4.50
C MET A 166 -10.16 18.14 -4.66
N ARG A 167 -9.80 17.42 -3.59
CA ARG A 167 -9.99 15.98 -3.45
C ARG A 167 -11.07 15.70 -2.42
N ASP A 168 -11.85 14.64 -2.62
CA ASP A 168 -12.86 14.21 -1.66
C ASP A 168 -12.20 13.41 -0.53
N TYR A 169 -11.49 14.10 0.36
CA TYR A 169 -10.81 13.45 1.49
C TYR A 169 -11.78 12.75 2.44
N HIS A 170 -13.05 13.16 2.51
CA HIS A 170 -14.04 12.46 3.32
C HIS A 170 -14.38 11.08 2.75
N GLY A 171 -14.70 11.00 1.45
CA GLY A 171 -14.94 9.74 0.76
C GLY A 171 -13.69 8.86 0.71
N LEU A 172 -12.53 9.44 0.42
CA LEU A 172 -11.25 8.73 0.40
C LEU A 172 -10.91 8.16 1.78
N SER A 173 -11.02 8.95 2.86
CA SER A 173 -10.69 8.48 4.21
C SER A 173 -11.61 7.36 4.69
N ALA A 174 -12.91 7.44 4.37
CA ALA A 174 -13.85 6.35 4.66
C ALA A 174 -13.46 5.06 3.93
N TRP A 175 -13.06 5.16 2.66
CA TRP A 175 -12.58 4.03 1.89
C TRP A 175 -11.25 3.46 2.40
N TRP A 176 -10.30 4.33 2.78
CA TRP A 176 -9.04 3.91 3.37
C TRP A 176 -9.24 3.17 4.69
N ALA A 177 -10.15 3.64 5.55
CA ALA A 177 -10.50 2.95 6.78
C ALA A 177 -11.10 1.55 6.51
N LEU A 178 -12.00 1.41 5.52
CA LEU A 178 -12.53 0.10 5.11
C LEU A 178 -11.41 -0.88 4.70
N ARG A 179 -10.41 -0.38 3.98
CA ARG A 179 -9.23 -1.16 3.56
C ARG A 179 -8.32 -1.48 4.73
N ALA A 180 -8.06 -0.52 5.62
CA ALA A 180 -7.26 -0.73 6.82
C ALA A 180 -7.83 -1.85 7.69
N GLU A 181 -9.14 -1.86 7.90
CA GLU A 181 -9.85 -2.91 8.63
C GLU A 181 -9.70 -4.29 7.99
N ALA A 182 -9.58 -4.39 6.66
CA ALA A 182 -9.27 -5.67 6.01
C ALA A 182 -7.84 -6.12 6.31
N VAL A 183 -6.89 -5.19 6.32
CA VAL A 183 -5.49 -5.46 6.69
C VAL A 183 -5.37 -5.87 8.16
N GLU A 184 -6.10 -5.25 9.09
CA GLU A 184 -6.09 -5.65 10.50
C GLU A 184 -6.65 -7.06 10.71
N ARG A 185 -7.72 -7.43 9.99
CA ARG A 185 -8.23 -8.82 10.00
C ARG A 185 -7.18 -9.80 9.49
N TYR A 186 -6.44 -9.44 8.44
CA TYR A 186 -5.33 -10.26 7.96
C TYR A 186 -4.23 -10.39 9.02
N ARG A 187 -3.79 -9.28 9.63
CA ARG A 187 -2.74 -9.29 10.67
C ARG A 187 -3.10 -10.20 11.84
N ALA A 188 -4.35 -10.18 12.28
CA ALA A 188 -4.85 -11.08 13.33
C ALA A 188 -4.88 -12.56 12.90
N ALA A 189 -5.16 -12.85 11.63
CA ALA A 189 -5.19 -14.22 11.12
C ALA A 189 -3.79 -14.79 10.85
N ALA A 190 -2.86 -13.95 10.41
CA ALA A 190 -1.49 -14.34 10.05
C ALA A 190 -0.67 -14.82 11.25
N THR A 191 -1.04 -14.43 12.48
CA THR A 191 -0.39 -14.93 13.70
C THR A 191 -0.75 -16.37 14.04
N GLU A 192 -1.79 -16.93 13.43
CA GLU A 192 -2.42 -18.18 13.89
C GLU A 192 -2.50 -19.28 12.82
N GLY A 193 -2.10 -19.01 11.58
CA GLY A 193 -2.29 -19.98 10.50
C GLY A 193 -1.46 -19.77 9.24
N ASP A 194 -1.74 -20.61 8.25
CA ASP A 194 -1.08 -20.64 6.93
C ASP A 194 -1.70 -19.60 5.98
N VAL A 195 -1.69 -18.33 6.41
CA VAL A 195 -2.26 -17.18 5.68
C VAL A 195 -1.13 -16.26 5.23
N PHE A 196 -1.11 -15.93 3.95
CA PHE A 196 -0.02 -15.15 3.32
C PHE A 196 -0.54 -13.84 2.76
N ASP A 197 0.20 -12.75 2.90
CA ASP A 197 -0.02 -11.54 2.10
C ASP A 197 0.68 -11.69 0.74
N SER A 198 -0.05 -11.41 -0.34
CA SER A 198 0.46 -11.61 -1.70
C SER A 198 1.70 -10.78 -2.06
N ARG A 199 2.00 -9.74 -1.29
CA ARG A 199 3.17 -8.87 -1.46
C ARG A 199 4.22 -9.11 -0.37
N LEU A 200 3.83 -9.09 0.90
CA LEU A 200 4.79 -9.24 2.00
C LEU A 200 5.42 -10.63 2.01
N ASP A 201 4.65 -11.68 1.69
CA ASP A 201 5.12 -13.06 1.68
C ASP A 201 5.38 -13.58 0.25
N TYR A 202 5.65 -12.67 -0.69
CA TYR A 202 5.79 -12.98 -2.11
C TYR A 202 6.80 -14.10 -2.39
N ASP A 203 7.99 -14.04 -1.79
CA ASP A 203 9.03 -15.06 -2.01
C ASP A 203 8.63 -16.42 -1.41
N ALA A 204 7.97 -16.44 -0.25
CA ALA A 204 7.43 -17.67 0.34
C ALA A 204 6.32 -18.28 -0.55
N LEU A 205 5.46 -17.45 -1.13
CA LEU A 205 4.43 -17.89 -2.08
C LEU A 205 5.04 -18.49 -3.35
N ARG A 206 6.13 -17.94 -3.86
CA ARG A 206 6.85 -18.52 -5.01
C ARG A 206 7.37 -19.92 -4.68
N GLU A 207 7.84 -20.15 -3.46
CA GLU A 207 8.35 -21.46 -3.02
C GLU A 207 7.24 -22.50 -2.77
N ARG A 208 6.00 -22.06 -2.55
CA ARG A 208 4.83 -22.91 -2.24
C ARG A 208 4.11 -23.54 -3.43
N ALA A 209 4.71 -23.49 -4.63
CA ALA A 209 4.10 -24.04 -5.83
C ALA A 209 3.63 -25.49 -5.66
N GLY A 210 2.36 -25.75 -5.95
CA GLY A 210 1.70 -27.05 -5.82
C GLY A 210 1.02 -27.31 -4.46
N SER A 211 1.17 -26.41 -3.49
CA SER A 211 0.52 -26.53 -2.17
C SER A 211 -0.70 -25.63 -2.07
N GLU A 212 -1.69 -26.05 -1.28
CA GLU A 212 -2.84 -25.21 -0.92
C GLU A 212 -2.37 -24.09 0.03
N ALA A 213 -2.87 -22.87 -0.18
CA ALA A 213 -2.63 -21.74 0.70
C ALA A 213 -3.84 -20.80 0.72
N THR A 214 -4.00 -20.05 1.81
CA THR A 214 -4.89 -18.89 1.84
C THR A 214 -4.07 -17.63 1.65
N VAL A 215 -4.38 -16.85 0.61
CA VAL A 215 -3.65 -15.62 0.27
C VAL A 215 -4.56 -14.41 0.44
N PHE A 216 -4.19 -13.51 1.34
CA PHE A 216 -4.73 -12.16 1.44
C PHE A 216 -4.12 -11.31 0.31
N THR A 217 -4.97 -10.77 -0.57
CA THR A 217 -4.51 -9.99 -1.72
C THR A 217 -5.45 -8.84 -2.03
N GLU A 218 -4.88 -7.74 -2.54
CA GLU A 218 -5.65 -6.75 -3.28
C GLU A 218 -6.12 -7.35 -4.61
N ILE A 219 -7.34 -7.01 -5.00
CA ILE A 219 -7.95 -7.20 -6.31
C ILE A 219 -8.09 -5.80 -6.91
N ALA A 220 -7.03 -5.34 -7.58
CA ALA A 220 -6.95 -3.99 -8.13
C ALA A 220 -7.81 -3.86 -9.39
N GLU A 221 -7.76 -4.87 -10.26
CA GLU A 221 -8.48 -4.88 -11.53
C GLU A 221 -8.81 -6.32 -11.95
N VAL A 222 -9.76 -6.45 -12.87
CA VAL A 222 -10.11 -7.72 -13.51
C VAL A 222 -10.20 -7.50 -15.02
N GLU A 223 -9.32 -8.16 -15.76
CA GLU A 223 -9.21 -8.03 -17.21
C GLU A 223 -9.56 -9.34 -17.92
N ARG A 224 -10.10 -9.23 -19.14
CA ARG A 224 -10.33 -10.38 -20.01
C ARG A 224 -9.01 -10.82 -20.64
N VAL A 225 -8.77 -12.13 -20.68
CA VAL A 225 -7.61 -12.73 -21.37
C VAL A 225 -8.11 -13.75 -22.37
N GLY A 226 -7.87 -13.47 -23.66
CA GLY A 226 -8.35 -14.31 -24.75
C GLY A 226 -9.88 -14.36 -24.85
N ALA A 227 -10.40 -15.42 -25.46
CA ALA A 227 -11.84 -15.54 -25.71
C ALA A 227 -12.63 -15.92 -24.44
N ALA A 228 -12.09 -16.81 -23.61
CA ALA A 228 -12.84 -17.48 -22.55
C ALA A 228 -12.44 -17.07 -21.12
N HIS A 229 -11.23 -16.55 -20.91
CA HIS A 229 -10.63 -16.41 -19.57
C HIS A 229 -10.63 -14.96 -19.07
N ALA A 230 -10.32 -14.81 -17.79
CA ALA A 230 -10.03 -13.53 -17.16
C ALA A 230 -8.88 -13.67 -16.16
N VAL A 231 -8.26 -12.54 -15.81
CA VAL A 231 -7.24 -12.44 -14.76
C VAL A 231 -7.61 -11.29 -13.83
N ALA A 232 -7.53 -11.53 -12.53
CA ALA A 232 -7.51 -10.47 -11.53
C ALA A 232 -6.08 -10.24 -11.05
N SER A 233 -5.65 -8.98 -10.97
CA SER A 233 -4.28 -8.61 -10.58
C SER A 233 -4.27 -7.81 -9.27
N ASN A 234 -3.18 -7.90 -8.51
CA ASN A 234 -2.96 -7.08 -7.32
C ASN A 234 -2.40 -5.67 -7.64
N GLY A 235 -2.25 -5.34 -8.94
CA GLY A 235 -1.73 -4.06 -9.40
C GLY A 235 -0.23 -3.82 -9.16
N SER A 236 0.49 -4.76 -8.56
CA SER A 236 1.93 -4.65 -8.33
C SER A 236 2.72 -5.01 -9.58
N ARG A 237 3.74 -4.21 -9.92
CA ARG A 237 4.69 -4.53 -11.00
C ARG A 237 5.89 -5.33 -10.51
N GLU A 238 6.19 -5.24 -9.22
CA GLU A 238 7.35 -5.85 -8.56
C GLU A 238 7.01 -7.22 -7.97
N GLN A 239 5.93 -7.29 -7.18
CA GLN A 239 5.44 -8.49 -6.48
C GLN A 239 4.10 -8.91 -7.09
N ARG A 240 4.15 -9.41 -8.33
CA ARG A 240 2.97 -9.72 -9.15
C ARG A 240 2.29 -10.99 -8.67
N PHE A 241 1.08 -10.86 -8.13
CA PHE A 241 0.23 -11.99 -7.81
C PHE A 241 -1.04 -11.92 -8.66
N LYS A 242 -1.43 -13.07 -9.20
CA LYS A 242 -2.58 -13.18 -10.11
C LYS A 242 -3.60 -14.20 -9.61
N LEU A 243 -4.85 -13.90 -9.87
CA LEU A 243 -5.93 -14.87 -9.84
C LEU A 243 -6.29 -15.17 -11.30
N PHE A 244 -6.03 -16.39 -11.75
CA PHE A 244 -6.44 -16.83 -13.08
C PHE A 244 -7.85 -17.40 -13.02
N LEU A 245 -8.76 -16.91 -13.85
CA LEU A 245 -10.14 -17.37 -13.91
C LEU A 245 -10.33 -18.11 -15.25
N PRO A 246 -10.15 -19.45 -15.27
CA PRO A 246 -10.36 -20.24 -16.48
C PRO A 246 -11.86 -20.25 -16.84
N ASP A 247 -12.13 -20.24 -18.15
CA ASP A 247 -13.48 -20.22 -18.74
C ASP A 247 -14.50 -19.28 -18.07
N ALA A 248 -14.00 -18.17 -17.52
CA ALA A 248 -14.76 -17.20 -16.73
C ALA A 248 -15.92 -16.57 -17.51
N LEU A 249 -15.78 -16.50 -18.83
CA LEU A 249 -16.78 -15.89 -19.71
C LEU A 249 -17.75 -16.92 -20.31
N GLU A 250 -17.42 -18.20 -20.25
CA GLU A 250 -18.19 -19.28 -20.89
C GLU A 250 -19.00 -20.12 -19.91
N THR A 251 -18.58 -20.19 -18.64
CA THR A 251 -19.24 -20.99 -17.60
C THR A 251 -20.06 -20.13 -16.64
N GLU A 252 -21.15 -20.70 -16.11
CA GLU A 252 -21.97 -20.02 -15.09
C GLU A 252 -21.16 -19.72 -13.83
N SER A 253 -20.40 -20.70 -13.32
CA SER A 253 -19.53 -20.52 -12.15
C SER A 253 -18.50 -19.41 -12.37
N GLY A 254 -17.85 -19.39 -13.54
CA GLY A 254 -16.91 -18.34 -13.93
C GLY A 254 -17.53 -16.94 -13.96
N GLN A 255 -18.74 -16.82 -14.54
CA GLN A 255 -19.47 -15.55 -14.59
C GLN A 255 -19.91 -15.08 -13.19
N ARG A 256 -20.21 -16.02 -12.28
CA ARG A 256 -20.49 -15.73 -10.87
C ARG A 256 -19.24 -15.20 -10.14
N VAL A 257 -18.06 -15.80 -10.38
CA VAL A 257 -16.78 -15.29 -9.85
C VAL A 257 -16.52 -13.88 -10.36
N LEU A 258 -16.62 -13.63 -11.68
CA LEU A 258 -16.42 -12.29 -12.24
C LEU A 258 -17.35 -11.25 -11.63
N SER A 259 -18.61 -11.63 -11.43
CA SER A 259 -19.62 -10.77 -10.82
C SER A 259 -19.28 -10.47 -9.37
N LEU A 260 -18.85 -11.47 -8.58
CA LEU A 260 -18.37 -11.27 -7.21
C LEU A 260 -17.18 -10.30 -7.18
N LEU A 261 -16.15 -10.53 -8.00
CA LEU A 261 -14.94 -9.68 -8.03
C LEU A 261 -15.26 -8.22 -8.33
N ARG A 262 -16.05 -7.97 -9.38
CA ARG A 262 -16.41 -6.61 -9.81
C ARG A 262 -17.33 -5.87 -8.85
N GLN A 263 -18.26 -6.58 -8.21
CA GLN A 263 -19.24 -5.94 -7.32
C GLN A 263 -18.70 -5.72 -5.91
N ARG A 264 -17.80 -6.59 -5.43
CA ARG A 264 -17.37 -6.60 -4.01
C ARG A 264 -15.96 -6.07 -3.78
N TYR A 265 -15.04 -6.27 -4.72
CA TYR A 265 -13.61 -6.05 -4.47
C TYR A 265 -13.01 -4.96 -5.36
N VAL A 266 -13.30 -4.94 -6.67
CA VAL A 266 -12.75 -3.89 -7.55
C VAL A 266 -13.34 -2.53 -7.16
N ALA A 267 -12.47 -1.56 -6.87
CA ALA A 267 -12.85 -0.18 -6.55
C ALA A 267 -12.63 0.71 -7.78
N GLU A 268 -13.52 1.68 -7.98
CA GLU A 268 -13.40 2.68 -9.04
C GLU A 268 -12.92 4.00 -8.40
N SER A 269 -11.67 4.37 -8.64
CA SER A 269 -11.09 5.64 -8.19
C SER A 269 -10.27 6.27 -9.31
N ASP A 270 -10.43 7.58 -9.47
CA ASP A 270 -9.59 8.41 -10.35
C ASP A 270 -8.42 9.06 -9.58
N GLY A 271 -8.20 8.72 -8.31
CA GLY A 271 -7.19 9.32 -7.43
C GLY A 271 -7.64 10.59 -6.70
N THR A 272 -8.72 11.22 -7.17
CA THR A 272 -9.33 12.43 -6.58
C THR A 272 -10.61 12.09 -5.81
N THR A 273 -11.37 11.14 -6.35
CA THR A 273 -12.61 10.61 -5.81
C THR A 273 -12.57 9.08 -5.81
N VAL A 274 -13.43 8.47 -4.99
CA VAL A 274 -13.72 7.04 -5.04
C VAL A 274 -15.20 6.86 -5.32
N GLN A 275 -15.54 6.58 -6.57
CA GLN A 275 -16.93 6.46 -7.02
C GLN A 275 -17.61 5.24 -6.41
N ARG A 276 -16.84 4.17 -6.17
CA ARG A 276 -17.29 2.93 -5.54
C ARG A 276 -16.28 2.46 -4.50
N PRO A 277 -16.42 2.87 -3.23
CA PRO A 277 -15.50 2.47 -2.17
C PRO A 277 -15.78 1.03 -1.74
N THR A 278 -15.28 0.08 -2.53
CA THR A 278 -15.32 -1.35 -2.23
C THR A 278 -14.09 -1.77 -1.42
N ARG A 279 -14.06 -3.02 -0.95
CA ARG A 279 -13.05 -3.47 0.02
C ARG A 279 -11.65 -3.60 -0.56
N SER A 280 -11.53 -3.84 -1.86
CA SER A 280 -10.27 -4.12 -2.58
C SER A 280 -9.52 -5.37 -2.15
N TYR A 281 -9.61 -5.81 -0.89
CA TYR A 281 -8.92 -7.00 -0.39
C TYR A 281 -9.85 -8.19 -0.22
N ALA A 282 -9.31 -9.37 -0.48
CA ALA A 282 -9.95 -10.66 -0.22
C ALA A 282 -8.94 -11.69 0.29
N PHE A 283 -9.43 -12.69 1.02
CA PHE A 283 -8.74 -13.95 1.21
C PHE A 283 -9.11 -14.90 0.08
N VAL A 284 -8.10 -15.47 -0.58
CA VAL A 284 -8.27 -16.40 -1.69
C VAL A 284 -7.60 -17.72 -1.36
N THR A 285 -8.37 -18.80 -1.38
CA THR A 285 -7.87 -20.15 -1.05
C THR A 285 -7.77 -21.01 -2.30
N GLY A 286 -6.63 -21.68 -2.45
CA GLY A 286 -6.43 -22.66 -3.52
C GLY A 286 -4.97 -23.08 -3.66
N PRO A 287 -4.68 -23.98 -4.61
CA PRO A 287 -3.31 -24.40 -4.90
C PRO A 287 -2.53 -23.25 -5.56
N VAL A 288 -1.39 -22.90 -4.98
CA VAL A 288 -0.48 -21.89 -5.54
C VAL A 288 0.28 -22.47 -6.73
N LYS A 289 0.36 -21.73 -7.83
CA LYS A 289 1.04 -22.10 -9.07
C LYS A 289 2.15 -21.11 -9.41
N ARG A 290 3.03 -21.50 -10.33
CA ARG A 290 4.05 -20.63 -10.93
C ARG A 290 3.68 -20.31 -12.38
N TYR A 291 3.53 -19.03 -12.70
CA TYR A 291 3.19 -18.58 -14.05
C TYR A 291 4.09 -17.42 -14.52
N PRO A 292 4.55 -17.40 -15.79
CA PRO A 292 4.77 -18.58 -16.63
C PRO A 292 5.74 -19.56 -15.93
N PRO A 293 5.81 -20.83 -16.35
CA PRO A 293 6.63 -21.86 -15.68
C PRO A 293 8.13 -21.53 -15.55
N ARG A 294 8.62 -20.50 -16.24
CA ARG A 294 10.01 -20.02 -16.22
C ARG A 294 10.25 -18.81 -15.31
N ASP A 295 9.31 -17.86 -15.24
CA ASP A 295 9.49 -16.60 -14.50
C ASP A 295 8.97 -16.72 -13.05
N GLY A 296 8.04 -17.65 -12.80
CA GLY A 296 7.68 -18.11 -11.46
C GLY A 296 6.91 -17.11 -10.62
N GLU A 297 6.05 -16.26 -11.22
CA GLU A 297 5.11 -15.44 -10.47
C GLU A 297 4.07 -16.35 -9.80
N PRO A 298 3.71 -16.13 -8.52
CA PRO A 298 2.70 -16.91 -7.83
C PRO A 298 1.29 -16.59 -8.35
N GLU A 299 0.48 -17.62 -8.58
CA GLU A 299 -0.89 -17.51 -9.11
C GLU A 299 -1.82 -18.53 -8.45
N ILE A 300 -3.11 -18.22 -8.32
CA ILE A 300 -4.16 -19.17 -7.94
C ILE A 300 -5.25 -19.21 -9.03
N ASP A 301 -5.67 -20.41 -9.41
CA ASP A 301 -6.88 -20.57 -10.25
C ASP A 301 -8.13 -20.36 -9.40
N VAL A 302 -9.03 -19.49 -9.85
CA VAL A 302 -10.31 -19.24 -9.19
C VAL A 302 -11.44 -19.68 -10.11
N THR A 303 -12.10 -20.77 -9.73
CA THR A 303 -13.18 -21.40 -10.49
C THR A 303 -14.54 -21.33 -9.79
N SER A 304 -14.54 -20.99 -8.50
CA SER A 304 -15.73 -20.96 -7.66
C SER A 304 -15.69 -19.77 -6.70
N ILE A 305 -16.87 -19.26 -6.32
CA ILE A 305 -16.97 -18.11 -5.40
C ILE A 305 -16.52 -18.47 -3.97
N GLU A 306 -16.57 -19.75 -3.62
CA GLU A 306 -16.20 -20.30 -2.32
C GLU A 306 -14.69 -20.16 -2.06
N GLN A 307 -13.89 -19.95 -3.11
CA GLN A 307 -12.45 -19.69 -2.98
C GLN A 307 -12.17 -18.26 -2.51
N VAL A 308 -13.13 -17.33 -2.57
CA VAL A 308 -12.91 -15.90 -2.32
C VAL A 308 -13.82 -15.44 -1.19
N THR A 309 -13.24 -14.88 -0.13
CA THR A 309 -14.00 -14.45 1.05
C THR A 309 -13.39 -13.21 1.70
N ASP A 310 -14.22 -12.49 2.48
CA ASP A 310 -13.77 -11.38 3.34
C ASP A 310 -13.43 -11.85 4.76
N VAL A 311 -13.82 -13.08 5.08
CA VAL A 311 -13.68 -13.65 6.40
C VAL A 311 -12.31 -14.29 6.46
N ALA A 312 -11.47 -13.79 7.36
CA ALA A 312 -10.23 -14.45 7.68
C ALA A 312 -10.51 -15.91 8.09
N PRO A 313 -9.73 -16.89 7.59
CA PRO A 313 -9.89 -18.27 8.04
C PRO A 313 -9.77 -18.33 9.56
N HIS A 314 -10.59 -19.20 10.18
CA HIS A 314 -10.79 -19.20 11.63
C HIS A 314 -9.46 -19.20 12.41
N VAL A 315 -9.28 -18.11 13.14
CA VAL A 315 -8.66 -18.08 14.47
C VAL A 315 -9.36 -19.17 15.28
N ALA A 316 -8.63 -20.22 15.67
CA ALA A 316 -9.21 -21.23 16.54
C ALA A 316 -9.51 -20.58 17.90
N GLU A 317 -10.78 -20.49 18.28
CA GLU A 317 -11.22 -20.06 19.63
C GLU A 317 -10.65 -20.97 20.73
#